data_AF-A0A842MPT5-F1
#
_entry.id   AF-A0A842MPT5-F1
#
_cell.length_a   1.000
_cell.length_b   1.000
_cell.length_c   1.000
_cell.angle_alpha   90.00
_cell.angle_beta   90.00
_cell.angle_gamma   90.00
#
_symmetry.space_group_name_H-M   'P 1'
#
loop_
_entity.id
_entity.type
_entity.pdbx_description
1 polymer ?
#
loop_
_entity_poly.entity_id
_entity_poly.type
_entity_poly.pdbx_seq_one_letter_code
_entity_poly.pdbx_strand_id
1 'polypeptide(L)'
;KGYFNIGETMVYTAALLFGPLVGGVAGGFGSMLADLLLGYYQYAPATLVIKAVEGYIVGLISLKGINLVNPKNRVRWRFFSVGSGLLTGGLVILIGSAFYSGYMELYSSIISAGPATVTFVPVEFWIALGAAVAFLISVAALKFEPEFGLTVIACLSGGLLMVLGYFLYEQFFLGVFAIAEIPVNIGQMTIGLIVATPIVKVIKRMLPQLKAESTT
;
A
#
# COMPACT_ATOMS: atom_id res chain seq x y z
N LYS A 1 11.59 7.40 14.04
CA LYS A 1 10.17 7.28 14.47
C LYS A 1 9.39 6.91 13.22
N GLY A 2 8.96 5.66 13.06
CA GLY A 2 8.13 5.27 11.91
C GLY A 2 6.66 5.60 12.21
N TYR A 3 6.00 6.36 11.34
CA TYR A 3 4.57 6.62 11.43
C TYR A 3 3.83 5.53 10.62
N PHE A 4 2.91 4.79 11.27
CA PHE A 4 2.11 3.79 10.59
C PHE A 4 0.75 4.38 10.18
N ASN A 5 0.55 4.63 8.89
CA ASN A 5 -0.66 5.24 8.34
C ASN A 5 -1.61 4.19 7.74
N ILE A 6 -2.84 4.08 8.28
CA ILE A 6 -3.91 3.25 7.69
C ILE A 6 -4.58 3.99 6.51
N GLY A 7 -4.25 5.26 6.29
CA GLY A 7 -4.72 6.11 5.20
C GLY A 7 -4.51 5.51 3.81
N GLU A 8 -3.55 4.62 3.63
CA GLU A 8 -3.27 3.88 2.39
C GLU A 8 -4.51 3.17 1.85
N THR A 9 -5.31 2.60 2.74
CA THR A 9 -6.60 2.01 2.38
C THR A 9 -7.50 3.02 1.66
N MET A 10 -7.54 4.27 2.14
CA MET A 10 -8.36 5.32 1.55
C MET A 10 -7.75 5.85 0.25
N VAL A 11 -6.43 5.96 0.15
CA VAL A 11 -5.74 6.34 -1.10
C VAL A 11 -6.07 5.36 -2.22
N TYR A 12 -5.91 4.05 -1.95
CA TYR A 12 -6.24 3.02 -2.94
C TYR A 12 -7.73 2.96 -3.23
N THR A 13 -8.58 3.07 -2.19
CA THR A 13 -10.04 3.08 -2.40
C THR A 13 -10.46 4.24 -3.32
N ALA A 14 -9.97 5.46 -3.06
CA ALA A 14 -10.28 6.62 -3.90
C ALA A 14 -9.77 6.43 -5.34
N ALA A 15 -8.53 5.97 -5.51
CA ALA A 15 -7.93 5.74 -6.82
C ALA A 15 -8.66 4.66 -7.64
N LEU A 16 -9.05 3.55 -7.00
CA LEU A 16 -9.72 2.41 -7.65
C LEU A 16 -11.21 2.65 -7.97
N LEU A 17 -11.84 3.58 -7.25
CA LEU A 17 -13.24 3.99 -7.48
C LEU A 17 -13.36 5.14 -8.48
N PHE A 18 -12.52 6.16 -8.35
CA PHE A 18 -12.70 7.45 -9.02
C PHE A 18 -11.57 7.80 -9.99
N GLY A 19 -10.60 6.90 -10.18
CA GLY A 19 -9.55 7.05 -11.17
C GLY A 19 -8.37 7.93 -10.75
N PRO A 20 -7.47 8.26 -11.70
CA PRO A 20 -6.15 8.80 -11.40
C PRO A 20 -6.16 10.19 -10.75
N LEU A 21 -7.00 11.11 -11.23
CA LEU A 21 -7.01 12.48 -10.71
C LEU A 21 -7.52 12.53 -9.26
N VAL A 22 -8.63 11.86 -8.98
CA VAL A 22 -9.18 11.80 -7.62
C VAL A 22 -8.26 11.01 -6.70
N GLY A 23 -7.69 9.90 -7.17
CA GLY A 23 -6.69 9.14 -6.43
C GLY A 23 -5.47 9.98 -6.06
N GLY A 24 -4.92 10.75 -7.00
CA GLY A 24 -3.78 11.62 -6.75
C GLY A 24 -4.09 12.78 -5.80
N VAL A 25 -5.22 13.46 -5.97
CA VAL A 25 -5.61 14.55 -5.06
C VAL A 25 -5.87 14.01 -3.64
N ALA A 26 -6.65 12.94 -3.53
CA ALA A 26 -6.96 12.32 -2.23
C ALA A 26 -5.70 11.78 -1.55
N GLY A 27 -4.81 11.14 -2.32
CA GLY A 27 -3.52 10.66 -1.83
C GLY A 27 -2.64 11.80 -1.33
N GLY A 28 -2.31 12.75 -2.20
CA GLY A 28 -1.40 13.85 -1.90
C GLY A 28 -1.90 14.76 -0.78
N PHE A 29 -3.04 15.42 -1.01
CA PHE A 29 -3.56 16.39 -0.04
C PHE A 29 -4.01 15.74 1.25
N GLY A 30 -4.71 14.59 1.17
CA GLY A 30 -5.17 13.89 2.37
C GLY A 30 -4.01 13.48 3.27
N SER A 31 -2.96 12.89 2.69
CA SER A 31 -1.81 12.43 3.47
C SER A 31 -0.95 13.59 3.97
N MET A 32 -0.73 14.63 3.16
CA MET A 32 -0.02 15.84 3.60
C MET A 32 -0.74 16.50 4.78
N LEU A 33 -2.06 16.63 4.72
CA LEU A 33 -2.84 17.19 5.83
C LEU A 33 -2.72 16.35 7.10
N ALA A 34 -2.68 15.01 6.97
CA ALA A 34 -2.44 14.14 8.11
C ALA A 34 -1.07 14.42 8.75
N ASP A 35 -0.01 14.57 7.94
CA ASP A 35 1.33 14.91 8.45
C ASP A 35 1.34 16.25 9.17
N LEU A 36 0.69 17.28 8.62
CA LEU A 36 0.59 18.60 9.25
C LEU A 36 -0.19 18.55 10.57
N LEU A 37 -1.30 17.81 10.62
CA LEU A 37 -2.15 17.73 11.82
C LEU A 37 -1.50 16.90 12.94
N LEU A 38 -0.68 15.90 12.58
CA LEU A 38 -0.01 15.00 13.53
C LEU A 38 1.40 15.46 13.93
N GLY A 39 1.85 16.61 13.41
CA GLY A 39 3.13 17.23 13.78
C GLY A 39 4.33 16.70 13.00
N TYR A 40 4.13 15.94 11.93
CA TYR A 40 5.16 15.44 11.01
C TYR A 40 5.47 16.44 9.88
N TYR A 41 5.60 17.73 10.22
CA TYR A 41 5.69 18.84 9.25
C TYR A 41 6.79 18.68 8.19
N GLN A 42 7.93 18.09 8.58
CA GLN A 42 9.04 17.84 7.67
C GLN A 42 8.70 16.87 6.55
N TYR A 43 7.79 15.90 6.77
CA TYR A 43 7.39 14.94 5.76
C TYR A 43 6.33 15.50 4.80
N ALA A 44 5.52 16.46 5.26
CA ALA A 44 4.36 16.95 4.53
C ALA A 44 4.61 17.35 3.05
N PRO A 45 5.67 18.11 2.69
CA PRO A 45 5.92 18.48 1.29
C PRO A 45 6.22 17.28 0.40
N ALA A 46 7.00 16.32 0.91
CA ALA A 46 7.33 15.10 0.18
C ALA A 46 6.11 14.19 0.09
N THR A 47 5.38 14.02 1.19
CA THR A 47 4.14 13.25 1.25
C THR A 47 3.13 13.75 0.22
N LEU A 48 2.96 15.06 0.06
CA LEU A 48 2.07 15.62 -0.96
C LEU A 48 2.38 15.06 -2.35
N VAL A 49 3.65 15.08 -2.75
CA VAL A 49 4.08 14.65 -4.08
C VAL A 49 4.05 13.13 -4.19
N ILE A 50 4.69 12.43 -3.25
CA ILE A 50 4.81 10.96 -3.25
C ILE A 50 3.42 10.32 -3.29
N LYS A 51 2.52 10.77 -2.42
CA LYS A 51 1.16 10.23 -2.33
C LYS A 51 0.26 10.65 -3.48
N ALA A 52 0.48 11.83 -4.05
CA ALA A 52 -0.23 12.21 -5.26
C ALA A 52 0.16 11.32 -6.44
N VAL A 53 1.46 11.02 -6.60
CA VAL A 53 1.92 10.13 -7.66
C VAL A 53 1.45 8.69 -7.39
N GLU A 54 1.52 8.21 -6.15
CA GLU A 54 0.99 6.90 -5.77
C GLU A 54 -0.48 6.75 -6.21
N GLY A 55 -1.37 7.61 -5.70
CA GLY A 55 -2.80 7.54 -5.99
C GLY A 55 -3.11 7.72 -7.47
N TYR A 56 -2.37 8.59 -8.17
CA TYR A 56 -2.50 8.77 -9.61
C TYR A 56 -2.14 7.51 -10.39
N ILE A 57 -1.02 6.87 -10.07
CA ILE A 57 -0.56 5.65 -10.75
C ILE A 57 -1.51 4.48 -10.48
N VAL A 58 -1.98 4.30 -9.24
CA VAL A 58 -2.97 3.26 -8.91
C VAL A 58 -4.24 3.46 -9.75
N GLY A 59 -4.76 4.68 -9.80
CA GLY A 59 -5.97 4.99 -10.55
C GLY A 59 -5.76 4.83 -12.07
N LEU A 60 -4.60 5.23 -12.59
CA LEU A 60 -4.26 5.14 -14.01
C LEU A 60 -4.17 3.68 -14.47
N ILE A 61 -3.46 2.84 -13.71
CA ILE A 61 -3.30 1.41 -14.02
C ILE A 61 -4.66 0.71 -13.93
N SER A 62 -5.44 1.00 -12.88
CA SER A 62 -6.78 0.41 -12.73
C SER A 62 -7.72 0.80 -13.86
N LEU A 63 -7.67 2.05 -14.32
CA LEU A 63 -8.53 2.55 -15.40
C LEU A 63 -8.11 2.01 -16.76
N LYS A 64 -6.83 2.15 -17.14
CA LYS A 64 -6.35 1.75 -18.47
C LYS A 64 -6.18 0.24 -18.60
N GLY A 65 -5.79 -0.42 -17.52
CA GLY A 65 -5.50 -1.85 -17.52
C GLY A 65 -6.75 -2.72 -17.62
N ILE A 66 -7.95 -2.17 -17.37
CA ILE A 66 -9.19 -2.96 -17.40
C ILE A 66 -9.44 -3.55 -18.80
N ASN A 67 -9.06 -2.81 -19.85
CA ASN A 67 -9.15 -3.24 -21.24
C ASN A 67 -8.16 -4.36 -21.60
N LEU A 68 -7.09 -4.55 -20.81
CA LEU A 68 -6.11 -5.63 -20.98
C LEU A 68 -6.58 -6.94 -20.31
N VAL A 69 -7.57 -6.87 -19.41
CA VAL A 69 -8.09 -8.01 -18.68
C VAL A 69 -9.08 -8.78 -19.55
N ASN A 70 -8.60 -9.76 -20.31
CA ASN A 70 -9.46 -10.68 -21.04
C ASN A 70 -10.00 -11.80 -20.12
N PRO A 71 -11.33 -11.92 -19.92
CA PRO A 71 -11.92 -12.95 -19.06
C PRO A 71 -11.58 -14.39 -19.49
N LYS A 72 -11.31 -14.62 -20.78
CA LYS A 72 -10.91 -15.94 -21.31
C LYS A 72 -9.56 -16.42 -20.75
N ASN A 73 -8.69 -15.50 -20.34
CA ASN A 73 -7.36 -15.82 -19.80
C ASN A 73 -7.31 -15.77 -18.26
N ARG A 74 -8.41 -16.13 -17.58
CA ARG A 74 -8.51 -16.12 -16.10
C ARG A 74 -7.36 -16.85 -15.40
N VAL A 75 -6.89 -17.96 -15.98
CA VAL A 75 -5.78 -18.74 -15.42
C VAL A 75 -4.47 -17.94 -15.41
N ARG A 76 -4.15 -17.23 -16.50
CA ARG A 76 -2.93 -16.40 -16.59
C ARG A 76 -2.93 -15.28 -15.54
N TRP A 77 -4.06 -14.62 -15.37
CA TRP A 77 -4.21 -13.56 -14.35
C TRP A 77 -4.06 -14.11 -12.93
N ARG A 78 -4.62 -15.30 -12.65
CA ARG A 78 -4.42 -15.97 -11.35
C ARG A 78 -2.96 -16.26 -11.08
N PHE A 79 -2.23 -16.85 -12.04
CA PHE A 79 -0.79 -17.10 -11.88
C PHE A 79 -0.02 -15.80 -11.62
N PHE A 80 -0.33 -14.74 -12.37
CA PHE A 80 0.32 -13.45 -12.19
C PHE A 80 0.07 -12.87 -10.79
N SER A 81 -1.17 -12.90 -10.31
CA SER A 81 -1.55 -12.38 -8.99
C SER A 81 -1.03 -13.22 -7.82
N VAL A 82 -0.96 -14.54 -7.99
CA VAL A 82 -0.29 -15.42 -7.01
C VAL A 82 1.21 -15.12 -6.99
N GLY A 83 1.83 -14.97 -8.16
CA GLY A 83 3.23 -14.59 -8.29
C GLY A 83 3.55 -13.26 -7.59
N SER A 84 2.72 -12.24 -7.78
CA SER A 84 2.88 -10.95 -7.11
C SER A 84 2.66 -11.04 -5.59
N GLY A 85 1.73 -11.88 -5.13
CA GLY A 85 1.52 -12.17 -3.71
C GLY A 85 2.73 -12.86 -3.05
N LEU A 86 3.28 -13.88 -3.71
CA LEU A 86 4.49 -14.58 -3.24
C LEU A 86 5.71 -13.65 -3.21
N LEU A 87 5.88 -12.81 -4.23
CA LEU A 87 6.95 -11.82 -4.27
C LEU A 87 6.82 -10.83 -3.11
N THR A 88 5.62 -10.28 -2.90
CA THR A 88 5.36 -9.30 -1.82
C THR A 88 5.60 -9.92 -0.45
N GLY A 89 5.06 -11.12 -0.19
CA GLY A 89 5.31 -11.84 1.06
C GLY A 89 6.79 -12.16 1.26
N GLY A 90 7.49 -12.61 0.21
CA GLY A 90 8.93 -12.86 0.24
C GLY A 90 9.75 -11.61 0.59
N LEU A 91 9.38 -10.44 0.06
CA LEU A 91 10.01 -9.17 0.41
C LEU A 91 9.76 -8.79 1.87
N VAL A 92 8.55 -9.00 2.40
CA VAL A 92 8.26 -8.79 3.83
C VAL A 92 9.12 -9.69 4.71
N ILE A 93 9.24 -10.98 4.36
CA ILE A 93 10.12 -11.91 5.11
C ILE A 93 11.56 -11.41 5.04
N LEU A 94 12.08 -11.17 3.83
CA LEU A 94 13.48 -10.83 3.63
C LEU A 94 13.87 -9.55 4.37
N ILE A 95 13.13 -8.46 4.16
CA ILE A 95 13.50 -7.15 4.68
C ILE A 95 13.16 -7.05 6.17
N GLY A 96 12.01 -7.59 6.60
CA GLY A 96 11.64 -7.63 8.02
C GLY A 96 12.64 -8.43 8.85
N SER A 97 13.02 -9.63 8.37
CA SER A 97 14.01 -10.47 9.06
C SER A 97 15.39 -9.81 9.11
N ALA A 98 15.85 -9.25 7.99
CA ALA A 98 17.20 -8.71 7.88
C ALA A 98 17.40 -7.39 8.64
N PHE A 99 16.38 -6.53 8.74
CA PHE A 99 16.54 -5.16 9.25
C PHE A 99 15.70 -4.84 10.49
N TYR A 100 14.68 -5.63 10.81
CA TYR A 100 13.69 -5.31 11.87
C TYR A 100 13.52 -6.45 12.88
N SER A 101 14.48 -7.37 12.93
CA SER A 101 14.54 -8.37 13.99
C SER A 101 15.47 -7.88 15.09
N GLY A 102 15.06 -8.02 16.34
CA GLY A 102 15.79 -7.50 17.49
C GLY A 102 14.97 -6.57 18.36
N TYR A 103 15.65 -5.84 19.24
CA TYR A 103 15.02 -4.87 20.13
C TYR A 103 14.61 -3.62 19.36
N MET A 104 13.32 -3.31 19.38
CA MET A 104 12.71 -2.17 18.71
C MET A 104 11.96 -1.29 19.70
N GLU A 105 12.06 0.02 19.51
CA GLU A 105 11.27 1.03 20.23
C GLU A 105 9.91 1.23 19.56
N LEU A 106 8.84 0.78 20.20
CA LEU A 106 7.47 1.05 19.76
C LEU A 106 6.94 2.33 20.39
N TYR A 107 6.39 3.20 19.55
CA TYR A 107 5.71 4.44 19.95
C TYR A 107 4.20 4.26 19.76
N SER A 108 3.39 4.58 20.78
CA SER A 108 1.92 4.51 20.67
C SER A 108 1.38 5.63 19.76
N SER A 109 0.56 5.28 18.77
CA SER A 109 0.04 6.19 17.73
C SER A 109 -0.91 7.30 18.19
N ILE A 110 -1.38 7.27 19.45
CA ILE A 110 -2.36 8.22 19.97
C ILE A 110 -1.67 9.38 20.73
N ILE A 111 -0.44 9.17 21.24
CA ILE A 111 0.28 10.16 22.05
C ILE A 111 1.77 10.14 21.66
N SER A 112 2.18 11.10 20.83
CA SER A 112 3.57 11.31 20.35
C SER A 112 4.58 11.68 21.44
N ALA A 113 4.16 11.66 22.71
CA ALA A 113 4.95 12.04 23.88
C ALA A 113 5.08 10.92 24.95
N GLY A 114 4.55 9.71 24.70
CA GLY A 114 4.71 8.58 25.62
C GLY A 114 6.12 7.94 25.56
N PRO A 115 6.60 7.29 26.64
CA PRO A 115 7.86 6.57 26.61
C PRO A 115 7.79 5.43 25.58
N ALA A 116 8.87 5.27 24.80
CA ALA A 116 8.97 4.16 23.88
C ALA A 116 9.00 2.83 24.66
N THR A 117 8.12 1.90 24.32
CA THR A 117 8.21 0.54 24.85
C THR A 117 9.21 -0.24 24.00
N VAL A 118 10.35 -0.61 24.58
CA VAL A 118 11.32 -1.49 23.93
C VAL A 118 10.76 -2.91 23.93
N THR A 119 10.60 -3.49 22.74
CA THR A 119 10.09 -4.86 22.56
C THR A 119 11.01 -5.62 21.63
N PHE A 120 11.25 -6.90 21.90
CA PHE A 120 12.01 -7.76 21.01
C PHE A 120 11.08 -8.32 19.93
N VAL A 121 11.39 -8.04 18.66
CA VAL A 121 10.66 -8.59 17.51
C VAL A 121 11.47 -9.77 16.96
N PRO A 122 10.95 -11.01 17.07
CA PRO A 122 11.64 -12.20 16.59
C PRO A 122 11.60 -12.32 15.06
N VAL A 123 12.56 -13.02 14.46
CA VAL A 123 12.60 -13.28 12.99
C VAL A 123 11.34 -14.04 12.54
N GLU A 124 10.88 -14.95 13.39
CA GLU A 124 9.69 -15.77 13.18
C GLU A 124 8.43 -14.93 12.97
N PHE A 125 8.35 -13.74 13.59
CA PHE A 125 7.24 -12.81 13.38
C PHE A 125 7.18 -12.35 11.92
N TRP A 126 8.32 -11.98 11.33
CA TRP A 126 8.39 -11.54 9.94
C TRP A 126 8.14 -12.67 8.95
N ILE A 127 8.63 -13.88 9.25
CA ILE A 127 8.32 -15.08 8.48
C ILE A 127 6.80 -15.33 8.47
N ALA A 128 6.18 -15.33 9.65
CA ALA A 128 4.74 -15.56 9.79
C ALA A 128 3.91 -14.46 9.09
N LEU A 129 4.30 -13.20 9.25
CA LEU A 129 3.62 -12.06 8.62
C LEU A 129 3.73 -12.13 7.08
N GLY A 130 4.94 -12.34 6.54
CA GLY A 130 5.13 -12.43 5.10
C GLY A 130 4.43 -13.65 4.48
N ALA A 131 4.42 -14.79 5.18
CA ALA A 131 3.64 -15.97 4.77
C ALA A 131 2.13 -15.68 4.79
N ALA A 132 1.62 -14.99 5.82
CA ALA A 132 0.22 -14.58 5.89
C ALA A 132 -0.15 -13.63 4.75
N VAL A 133 0.70 -12.65 4.44
CA VAL A 133 0.52 -11.73 3.30
C VAL A 133 0.46 -12.48 1.97
N ALA A 134 1.45 -13.35 1.71
CA ALA A 134 1.48 -14.17 0.49
C ALA A 134 0.22 -15.05 0.38
N PHE A 135 -0.18 -15.68 1.48
CA PHE A 135 -1.37 -16.53 1.55
C PHE A 135 -2.65 -15.73 1.28
N LEU A 136 -2.84 -14.60 1.95
CA LEU A 136 -4.04 -13.76 1.79
C LEU A 136 -4.17 -13.22 0.35
N ILE A 137 -3.09 -12.70 -0.23
CA ILE A 137 -3.10 -12.23 -1.62
C ILE A 137 -3.37 -13.39 -2.59
N SER A 138 -2.76 -14.56 -2.36
CA SER A 138 -2.96 -15.73 -3.23
C SER A 138 -4.38 -16.28 -3.13
N VAL A 139 -4.95 -16.41 -1.92
CA VAL A 139 -6.34 -16.85 -1.73
C VAL A 139 -7.31 -15.86 -2.36
N ALA A 140 -7.08 -14.56 -2.16
CA ALA A 140 -7.86 -13.52 -2.80
C ALA A 140 -7.77 -13.63 -4.33
N ALA A 141 -6.58 -13.80 -4.90
CA ALA A 141 -6.38 -13.99 -6.33
C ALA A 141 -7.11 -15.22 -6.90
N LEU A 142 -7.17 -16.32 -6.15
CA LEU A 142 -7.85 -17.54 -6.59
C LEU A 142 -9.38 -17.42 -6.47
N LYS A 143 -9.89 -16.75 -5.43
CA LYS A 143 -11.33 -16.58 -5.17
C LYS A 143 -11.97 -15.43 -5.93
N PHE A 144 -11.24 -14.37 -6.25
CA PHE A 144 -11.78 -13.18 -6.89
C PHE A 144 -11.68 -13.21 -8.42
N GLU A 145 -12.40 -12.30 -9.05
CA GLU A 145 -12.51 -12.14 -10.50
C GLU A 145 -11.17 -11.65 -11.11
N PRO A 146 -10.92 -11.85 -12.41
CA PRO A 146 -9.67 -11.44 -13.06
C PRO A 146 -9.29 -9.97 -12.84
N GLU A 147 -10.29 -9.10 -12.65
CA GLU A 147 -10.13 -7.68 -12.30
C GLU A 147 -9.32 -7.48 -11.02
N PHE A 148 -9.40 -8.41 -10.06
CA PHE A 148 -8.62 -8.38 -8.82
C PHE A 148 -7.12 -8.38 -9.10
N GLY A 149 -6.68 -9.13 -10.11
CA GLY A 149 -5.27 -9.18 -10.45
C GLY A 149 -4.72 -7.83 -10.92
N LEU A 150 -5.53 -7.06 -11.63
CA LEU A 150 -5.18 -5.70 -12.02
C LEU A 150 -5.13 -4.77 -10.80
N THR A 151 -6.08 -4.90 -9.86
CA THR A 151 -6.06 -4.13 -8.60
C THR A 151 -4.78 -4.37 -7.81
N VAL A 152 -4.35 -5.63 -7.68
CA VAL A 152 -3.09 -5.98 -7.01
C VAL A 152 -1.91 -5.32 -7.71
N ILE A 153 -1.84 -5.36 -9.04
CA ILE A 153 -0.76 -4.73 -9.81
C ILE A 153 -0.76 -3.22 -9.60
N ALA A 154 -1.92 -2.59 -9.73
CA ALA A 154 -2.06 -1.15 -9.57
C ALA A 154 -1.55 -0.71 -8.20
N CYS A 155 -2.02 -1.33 -7.12
CA CYS A 155 -1.61 -1.03 -5.76
C CYS A 155 -0.13 -1.32 -5.51
N LEU A 156 0.41 -2.44 -6.00
CA LEU A 156 1.84 -2.75 -5.83
C LEU A 156 2.72 -1.76 -6.59
N SER A 157 2.36 -1.36 -7.81
CA SER A 157 3.10 -0.36 -8.58
C SER A 157 3.08 1.00 -7.90
N GLY A 158 1.92 1.46 -7.43
CA GLY A 158 1.81 2.73 -6.69
C GLY A 158 2.54 2.68 -5.35
N GLY A 159 2.36 1.62 -4.58
CA GLY A 159 2.98 1.45 -3.26
C GLY A 159 4.50 1.28 -3.32
N LEU A 160 5.05 0.61 -4.33
CA LEU A 160 6.50 0.55 -4.53
C LEU A 160 7.09 1.93 -4.88
N LEU A 161 6.38 2.73 -5.67
CA LEU A 161 6.76 4.11 -5.94
C LEU A 161 6.73 4.94 -4.65
N MET A 162 5.72 4.74 -3.82
CA MET A 162 5.62 5.37 -2.51
C MET A 162 6.82 5.01 -1.60
N VAL A 163 7.12 3.70 -1.47
CA VAL A 163 8.26 3.20 -0.67
C VAL A 163 9.57 3.81 -1.17
N LEU A 164 9.78 3.82 -2.49
CA LEU A 164 10.97 4.43 -3.10
C LEU A 164 11.01 5.95 -2.86
N GLY A 165 9.88 6.64 -2.97
CA GLY A 165 9.76 8.07 -2.77
C GLY A 165 10.16 8.49 -1.36
N TYR A 166 9.61 7.82 -0.34
CA TYR A 166 9.96 8.08 1.06
C TYR A 166 11.43 7.76 1.33
N PHE A 167 11.92 6.61 0.86
CA PHE A 167 13.32 6.25 0.99
C PHE A 167 14.26 7.33 0.42
N LEU A 168 14.01 7.81 -0.80
CA LEU A 168 14.83 8.85 -1.43
C LEU A 168 14.74 10.18 -0.66
N TYR A 169 13.54 10.56 -0.22
CA TYR A 169 13.35 11.79 0.53
C TYR A 169 14.10 11.76 1.86
N GLU A 170 13.93 10.70 2.64
CA GLU A 170 14.60 10.53 3.91
C GLU A 170 16.12 10.46 3.78
N GLN A 171 16.61 9.72 2.78
CA GLN A 171 18.04 9.52 2.56
C GLN A 171 18.74 10.81 2.14
N PHE A 172 18.14 11.59 1.25
CA PHE A 172 18.79 12.76 0.65
C PHE A 172 18.44 14.10 1.30
N PHE A 173 17.26 14.22 1.92
CA PHE A 173 16.80 15.49 2.50
C PHE A 173 16.80 15.48 4.03
N LEU A 174 16.40 14.37 4.68
CA LEU A 174 16.33 14.32 6.14
C LEU A 174 17.62 13.76 6.76
N GLY A 175 18.44 13.03 6.00
CA GLY A 175 19.69 12.43 6.49
C GLY A 175 19.48 11.40 7.60
N VAL A 176 18.28 10.81 7.67
CA VAL A 176 17.90 9.81 8.67
C VAL A 176 18.17 8.39 8.15
N PHE A 177 18.08 7.39 9.02
CA PHE A 177 18.27 5.99 8.67
C PHE A 177 17.09 5.45 7.83
N ALA A 178 17.00 5.87 6.56
CA ALA A 178 15.88 5.66 5.65
C ALA A 178 15.52 4.19 5.39
N ILE A 179 16.49 3.28 5.55
CA ILE A 179 16.28 1.83 5.43
C ILE A 179 15.27 1.34 6.49
N ALA A 180 15.20 2.01 7.64
CA ALA A 180 14.27 1.70 8.73
C ALA A 180 12.83 2.21 8.52
N GLU A 181 12.48 2.80 7.38
CA GLU A 181 11.08 3.04 7.00
C GLU A 181 10.55 2.06 5.93
N ILE A 182 11.42 1.36 5.20
CA ILE A 182 11.04 0.51 4.05
C ILE A 182 10.00 -0.57 4.45
N PRO A 183 10.25 -1.48 5.41
CA PRO A 183 9.23 -2.41 5.89
C PRO A 183 7.95 -1.82 6.45
N VAL A 184 8.01 -0.66 7.10
CA VAL A 184 6.81 0.03 7.57
C VAL A 184 5.95 0.42 6.38
N ASN A 185 6.55 1.03 5.35
CA ASN A 185 5.87 1.47 4.13
C ASN A 185 5.37 0.28 3.28
N ILE A 186 6.13 -0.82 3.21
CA ILE A 186 5.67 -2.08 2.59
C ILE A 186 4.46 -2.65 3.35
N GLY A 187 4.49 -2.59 4.68
CA GLY A 187 3.37 -2.99 5.53
C GLY A 187 2.11 -2.16 5.26
N GLN A 188 2.26 -0.83 5.16
CA GLN A 188 1.18 0.10 4.83
C GLN A 188 0.57 -0.21 3.45
N MET A 189 1.41 -0.36 2.42
CA MET A 189 0.98 -0.77 1.07
C MET A 189 0.19 -2.07 1.11
N THR A 190 0.67 -3.06 1.85
CA THR A 190 0.06 -4.39 1.93
C THR A 190 -1.30 -4.36 2.62
N ILE A 191 -1.39 -3.69 3.77
CA ILE A 191 -2.66 -3.51 4.50
C ILE A 191 -3.62 -2.68 3.67
N GLY A 192 -3.14 -1.61 3.03
CA GLY A 192 -3.88 -0.82 2.06
C GLY A 192 -4.54 -1.67 1.00
N LEU A 193 -3.79 -2.54 0.32
CA LEU A 193 -4.29 -3.46 -0.70
C LEU A 193 -5.35 -4.44 -0.13
N ILE A 194 -5.04 -5.11 0.98
CA ILE A 194 -5.91 -6.13 1.58
C ILE A 194 -7.27 -5.53 1.98
N VAL A 195 -7.27 -4.31 2.53
CA VAL A 195 -8.48 -3.67 3.04
C VAL A 195 -9.22 -2.90 1.93
N ALA A 196 -8.53 -2.19 1.04
CA ALA A 196 -9.17 -1.42 -0.03
C ALA A 196 -9.94 -2.32 -1.00
N THR A 197 -9.42 -3.51 -1.31
CA THR A 197 -10.04 -4.37 -2.31
C THR A 197 -11.48 -4.80 -1.98
N PRO A 198 -11.78 -5.38 -0.79
CA PRO A 198 -13.17 -5.70 -0.43
C PRO A 198 -14.04 -4.45 -0.34
N ILE A 199 -13.52 -3.32 0.16
CA ILE A 199 -14.26 -2.04 0.23
C ILE A 199 -14.69 -1.59 -1.17
N VAL A 200 -13.75 -1.52 -2.11
CA VAL A 200 -14.02 -1.13 -3.51
C VAL A 200 -15.05 -2.07 -4.13
N LYS A 201 -14.94 -3.38 -3.88
CA LYS A 201 -15.91 -4.37 -4.40
C LYS A 201 -17.31 -4.16 -3.83
N VAL A 202 -17.43 -3.93 -2.53
CA VAL A 202 -18.72 -3.66 -1.87
C VAL A 202 -19.33 -2.36 -2.42
N ILE A 203 -18.53 -1.29 -2.51
CA ILE A 203 -19.00 0.01 -3.02
C ILE A 203 -19.45 -0.09 -4.47
N LYS A 204 -18.67 -0.71 -5.36
CA LYS A 204 -19.06 -0.89 -6.78
C LYS A 204 -20.31 -1.75 -6.94
N ARG A 205 -20.60 -2.64 -5.99
CA ARG A 205 -21.84 -3.44 -5.96
C ARG A 205 -23.04 -2.63 -5.49
N MET A 206 -22.84 -1.73 -4.53
CA MET A 206 -23.89 -0.85 -4.01
C MET A 206 -24.17 0.36 -4.94
N LEU A 207 -23.17 0.82 -5.68
CA LEU A 207 -23.23 1.98 -6.57
C LEU A 207 -22.78 1.59 -8.00
N PRO A 208 -23.64 0.91 -8.80
CA PRO A 208 -23.28 0.40 -10.12
C PRO A 208 -22.85 1.48 -11.12
N GLN A 209 -23.32 2.71 -10.96
CA GLN A 209 -22.92 3.85 -11.79
C GLN A 209 -21.41 4.11 -11.81
N LEU A 210 -20.70 3.78 -10.73
CA LEU A 210 -19.23 3.89 -10.66
C LEU A 210 -18.50 2.84 -11.52
N LYS A 211 -19.18 1.78 -11.99
CA LYS A 211 -18.62 0.87 -13.00
C LYS A 211 -18.69 1.47 -14.41
N ALA A 212 -19.77 2.17 -14.74
CA ALA A 212 -20.04 2.65 -16.09
C ALA A 212 -19.04 3.73 -16.55
N GLU A 213 -18.66 4.66 -15.65
CA GLU A 213 -17.67 5.71 -15.94
C GLU A 213 -16.24 5.19 -16.15
N SER A 214 -15.92 3.98 -15.66
CA SER A 214 -14.58 3.41 -15.82
C SER A 214 -14.33 2.76 -17.19
N THR A 215 -15.36 2.69 -18.04
CA THR A 215 -15.36 2.00 -19.35
C THR A 215 -15.51 2.93 -20.55
N THR A 216 -15.70 4.23 -20.33
CA THR A 216 -15.79 5.28 -21.37
C THR A 216 -14.50 6.09 -21.43
#